data_AF-A0A7C2KQH0-F1
#
_entry.id   AF-A0A7C2KQH0-F1
#
_cell.length_a   1.000
_cell.length_b   1.000
_cell.length_c   1.000
_cell.angle_alpha   90.00
_cell.angle_beta   90.00
_cell.angle_gamma   90.00
#
_symmetry.space_group_name_H-M   'P 1'
#
loop_
_entity.id
_entity.type
_entity.pdbx_description
1 polymer ?
#
loop_
_entity_poly.entity_id
_entity_poly.type
_entity_poly.pdbx_seq_one_letter_code
_entity_poly.pdbx_strand_id
1 'polypeptide(L)'
;MDKRIEEIIEHVGKLEDLEVYIFLILLLFTLWFIRNTVKYYQGEKKAVKRLYRFAKEGEVQSQYQLAKRYQKGNAVRKSCNQAAFWYQKAAYSGDEKAQEHLKLFLEKRRRSRKQEKC
;
A
#
# COMPACT_ATOMS: atom_id res chain seq x y z
N MET A 1 12.24 -60.38 8.33
CA MET A 1 12.30 -58.93 8.58
C MET A 1 11.27 -58.62 9.66
N ASP A 2 11.62 -57.86 10.69
CA ASP A 2 10.76 -57.67 11.87
C ASP A 2 9.57 -56.76 11.52
N LYS A 3 8.33 -57.17 11.83
CA LYS A 3 7.11 -56.42 11.44
C LYS A 3 7.12 -54.97 11.92
N ARG A 4 7.75 -54.72 13.07
CA ARG A 4 7.93 -53.37 13.62
C ARG A 4 8.80 -52.48 12.74
N ILE A 5 9.77 -53.04 12.03
CA ILE A 5 10.64 -52.28 11.12
C ILE A 5 9.85 -51.88 9.86
N GLU A 6 8.98 -52.75 9.35
CA GLU A 6 8.11 -52.44 8.21
C GLU A 6 7.11 -51.31 8.53
N GLU A 7 6.48 -51.34 9.72
CA GLU A 7 5.56 -50.27 10.18
C GLU A 7 6.27 -48.90 10.31
N ILE A 8 7.50 -48.89 10.84
CA ILE A 8 8.30 -47.67 10.96
C ILE A 8 8.67 -47.11 9.58
N ILE A 9 9.11 -47.97 8.65
CA ILE A 9 9.44 -47.55 7.28
C ILE A 9 8.20 -46.97 6.57
N GLU A 10 7.02 -47.59 6.75
CA GLU A 10 5.77 -47.07 6.17
C GLU A 10 5.38 -45.71 6.77
N HIS A 11 5.55 -45.51 8.08
CA HIS A 11 5.27 -44.23 8.73
C HIS A 11 6.27 -43.14 8.34
N VAL A 12 7.56 -43.47 8.27
CA VAL A 12 8.62 -42.55 7.84
C VAL A 12 8.44 -42.13 6.38
N GLY A 13 8.06 -43.05 5.49
CA GLY A 13 7.74 -42.72 4.09
C GLY A 13 6.57 -41.73 3.96
N LYS A 14 5.52 -41.86 4.79
CA LYS A 14 4.39 -40.91 4.82
C LYS A 14 4.79 -39.51 5.35
N LEU A 15 5.79 -39.45 6.22
CA LEU A 15 6.32 -38.18 6.77
C LEU A 15 7.11 -37.40 5.71
N GLU A 16 7.93 -38.06 4.89
CA GLU A 16 8.67 -37.41 3.79
C GLU A 16 7.73 -36.82 2.73
N ASP A 17 6.66 -37.53 2.38
CA ASP A 17 5.65 -37.02 1.45
C ASP A 17 4.91 -35.79 2.02
N LEU A 18 4.57 -35.81 3.31
CA LEU A 18 3.84 -34.72 3.97
C LEU A 18 4.63 -33.40 3.95
N GLU A 19 5.94 -33.45 4.17
CA GLU A 19 6.79 -32.25 4.09
C GLU A 19 6.78 -31.66 2.67
N VAL A 20 6.88 -32.51 1.64
CA VAL A 20 6.81 -32.07 0.23
C VAL A 20 5.47 -31.40 -0.08
N TYR A 21 4.35 -31.96 0.40
CA TYR A 21 3.04 -31.34 0.24
C TYR A 21 2.93 -29.99 0.95
N ILE A 22 3.48 -29.86 2.15
CA ILE A 22 3.51 -28.59 2.89
C ILE A 22 4.31 -27.54 2.09
N PHE A 23 5.49 -27.89 1.58
CA PHE A 23 6.28 -26.97 0.75
C PHE A 23 5.57 -26.58 -0.55
N LEU A 24 4.89 -27.53 -1.21
CA LEU A 24 4.08 -27.23 -2.40
C LEU A 24 2.93 -26.28 -2.08
N ILE A 25 2.22 -26.48 -0.96
CA ILE A 25 1.13 -25.59 -0.52
C ILE A 25 1.67 -24.19 -0.18
N LEU A 26 2.81 -24.09 0.52
CA LEU A 26 3.44 -22.81 0.82
C LEU A 26 3.94 -22.10 -0.44
N LEU A 27 4.48 -22.84 -1.41
CA LEU A 27 4.91 -22.31 -2.70
C LEU A 27 3.71 -21.80 -3.49
N LEU A 28 2.63 -22.58 -3.58
CA LEU A 28 1.40 -22.14 -4.25
C LEU A 28 0.76 -20.94 -3.53
N PHE A 29 0.75 -20.93 -2.20
CA PHE A 29 0.23 -19.81 -1.40
C PHE A 29 1.04 -18.54 -1.62
N THR A 30 2.37 -18.62 -1.62
CA THR A 30 3.23 -17.45 -1.86
C THR A 30 3.12 -16.95 -3.29
N LEU A 31 3.03 -17.83 -4.30
CA LEU A 31 2.76 -17.43 -5.68
C LEU A 31 1.40 -16.75 -5.82
N TRP A 32 0.35 -17.29 -5.21
CA TRP A 32 -0.96 -16.66 -5.14
C TRP A 32 -0.91 -15.30 -4.43
N PHE A 33 -0.20 -15.21 -3.31
CA PHE A 33 -0.03 -13.98 -2.54
C PHE A 33 0.72 -12.90 -3.33
N ILE A 34 1.81 -13.26 -4.00
CA ILE A 34 2.56 -12.35 -4.88
C ILE A 34 1.66 -11.87 -6.03
N ARG A 35 0.93 -12.78 -6.68
CA ARG A 35 -0.02 -12.41 -7.74
C ARG A 35 -1.10 -11.45 -7.23
N ASN A 36 -1.67 -11.72 -6.06
CA ASN A 36 -2.71 -10.90 -5.46
C ASN A 36 -2.18 -9.51 -5.05
N THR A 37 -1.02 -9.44 -4.41
CA THR A 37 -0.39 -8.17 -3.99
C THR A 37 0.01 -7.30 -5.19
N VAL A 38 0.57 -7.88 -6.25
CA VAL A 38 0.87 -7.17 -7.50
C VAL A 38 -0.40 -6.62 -8.12
N LYS A 39 -1.49 -7.42 -8.17
CA LYS A 39 -2.80 -6.99 -8.68
C LYS A 39 -3.36 -5.81 -7.89
N TYR A 40 -3.31 -5.87 -6.56
CA TYR A 40 -3.72 -4.77 -5.68
C TYR A 40 -2.94 -3.48 -5.97
N TYR A 41 -1.60 -3.58 -6.05
CA TYR A 41 -0.74 -2.44 -6.31
C TYR A 41 -0.96 -1.79 -7.69
N GLN A 42 -1.22 -2.60 -8.73
CA GLN A 42 -1.60 -2.08 -10.05
C GLN A 42 -2.93 -1.30 -10.02
N GLY A 43 -3.90 -1.77 -9.24
CA GLY A 43 -5.18 -1.09 -9.04
C GLY A 43 -4.99 0.32 -8.45
N GLU A 44 -4.18 0.42 -7.41
CA GLU A 44 -3.86 1.69 -6.77
C GLU A 44 -3.12 2.67 -7.71
N LYS A 45 -2.17 2.18 -8.51
CA LYS A 45 -1.51 3.01 -9.54
C LYS A 45 -2.49 3.56 -10.57
N LYS A 46 -3.43 2.73 -11.04
CA LYS A 46 -4.49 3.17 -11.96
C LYS A 46 -5.42 4.20 -11.30
N ALA A 47 -5.74 4.02 -10.02
CA ALA A 47 -6.55 4.96 -9.25
C ALA A 47 -5.87 6.33 -9.12
N VAL A 48 -4.57 6.36 -8.75
CA VAL A 48 -3.78 7.60 -8.73
C VAL A 48 -3.74 8.28 -10.09
N LYS A 49 -3.59 7.52 -11.18
CA LYS A 49 -3.59 8.08 -12.53
C LYS A 49 -4.92 8.77 -12.88
N ARG A 50 -6.05 8.19 -12.48
CA ARG A 50 -7.37 8.84 -12.63
C ARG A 50 -7.48 10.10 -11.78
N LEU A 51 -7.08 10.04 -10.51
CA LEU A 51 -7.04 11.20 -9.62
C LEU A 51 -6.19 12.33 -10.20
N TYR A 52 -5.04 12.02 -10.80
CA TYR A 52 -4.20 13.01 -11.46
C TYR A 52 -4.90 13.70 -12.63
N ARG A 53 -5.66 12.96 -13.44
CA ARG A 53 -6.43 13.51 -14.55
C ARG A 53 -7.48 14.50 -14.05
N PHE A 54 -8.34 14.06 -13.14
CA PHE A 54 -9.41 14.90 -12.57
C PHE A 54 -8.86 16.09 -11.76
N ALA A 55 -7.76 15.89 -11.03
CA ALA A 55 -7.08 16.96 -10.32
C ALA A 55 -6.54 18.05 -11.26
N LYS A 56 -6.09 17.65 -12.47
CA LYS A 56 -5.66 18.57 -13.51
C LYS A 56 -6.84 19.32 -14.12
N GLU A 57 -7.99 18.67 -14.28
CA GLU A 57 -9.25 19.25 -14.76
C GLU A 57 -9.89 20.23 -13.76
N GLY A 58 -9.40 20.27 -12.51
CA GLY A 58 -9.84 21.24 -11.51
C GLY A 58 -10.75 20.65 -10.43
N GLU A 59 -11.00 19.34 -10.46
CA GLU A 59 -11.86 18.70 -9.47
C GLU A 59 -11.20 18.71 -8.09
N VAL A 60 -11.76 19.48 -7.16
CA VAL A 60 -11.23 19.72 -5.81
C VAL A 60 -11.05 18.42 -5.03
N GLN A 61 -12.04 17.52 -5.09
CA GLN A 61 -11.99 16.24 -4.39
C GLN A 61 -10.82 15.39 -4.88
N SER A 62 -10.59 15.33 -6.18
CA SER A 62 -9.44 14.62 -6.76
C SER A 62 -8.10 15.27 -6.40
N GLN A 63 -8.00 16.60 -6.37
CA GLN A 63 -6.79 17.31 -5.91
C GLN A 63 -6.47 16.98 -4.44
N TYR A 64 -7.49 17.00 -3.58
CA TYR A 64 -7.38 16.62 -2.17
C TYR A 64 -6.94 15.17 -1.98
N GLN A 65 -7.57 14.23 -2.68
CA GLN A 65 -7.20 12.81 -2.59
C GLN A 65 -5.77 12.57 -3.10
N LEU A 66 -5.37 13.24 -4.19
CA LEU A 66 -4.01 13.15 -4.72
C LEU A 66 -2.97 13.69 -3.72
N ALA A 67 -3.28 14.79 -3.02
CA ALA A 67 -2.44 15.32 -1.96
C ALA A 67 -2.23 14.31 -0.82
N LYS A 68 -3.29 13.62 -0.38
CA LYS A 68 -3.20 12.53 0.62
C LYS A 68 -2.34 11.37 0.15
N ARG A 69 -2.44 10.99 -1.12
CA ARG A 69 -1.62 9.92 -1.71
C ARG A 69 -0.13 10.29 -1.64
N TYR A 70 0.24 11.53 -1.99
CA TYR A 70 1.61 12.04 -1.86
C TYR A 70 2.08 12.16 -0.41
N GLN A 71 1.20 12.49 0.53
CA GLN A 71 1.54 12.56 1.95
C GLN A 71 1.85 11.18 2.54
N LYS A 72 1.08 10.15 2.17
CA LYS A 72 1.24 8.78 2.69
C LYS A 72 2.27 7.95 1.90
N GLY A 73 2.46 8.24 0.62
CA GLY A 73 3.26 7.41 -0.28
C GLY A 73 2.48 6.21 -0.85
N ASN A 74 1.15 6.28 -0.89
CA ASN A 74 0.33 5.16 -1.37
C ASN A 74 0.31 5.13 -2.90
N ALA A 75 1.01 4.17 -3.50
CA ALA A 75 1.17 4.02 -4.95
C ALA A 75 1.83 5.22 -5.68
N VAL A 76 2.36 6.18 -4.93
CA VAL A 76 3.20 7.30 -5.39
C VAL A 76 4.39 7.45 -4.45
N ARG A 77 5.48 8.05 -4.91
CA ARG A 77 6.59 8.42 -4.03
C ARG A 77 6.10 9.47 -3.02
N LYS A 78 6.32 9.21 -1.73
CA LYS A 78 5.99 10.14 -0.66
C LYS A 78 6.69 11.48 -0.90
N SER A 79 5.94 12.57 -0.91
CA SER A 79 6.47 13.92 -1.15
C SER A 79 5.61 14.97 -0.45
N CYS A 80 6.17 15.59 0.59
CA CYS A 80 5.50 16.66 1.32
C CYS A 80 5.30 17.92 0.47
N ASN A 81 6.18 18.18 -0.50
CA ASN A 81 6.08 19.35 -1.38
C ASN A 81 4.95 19.17 -2.39
N GLN A 82 4.83 17.99 -3.01
CA GLN A 82 3.72 17.71 -3.93
C GLN A 82 2.39 17.64 -3.18
N ALA A 83 2.36 17.06 -1.97
CA ALA A 83 1.16 17.11 -1.13
C ALA A 83 0.72 18.54 -0.82
N ALA A 84 1.66 19.43 -0.44
CA ALA A 84 1.38 20.84 -0.18
C ALA A 84 0.79 21.54 -1.41
N PHE A 85 1.40 21.34 -2.57
CA PHE A 85 0.95 21.94 -3.84
C PHE A 85 -0.50 21.57 -4.17
N TRP A 86 -0.84 20.28 -4.08
CA TRP A 86 -2.21 19.83 -4.40
C TRP A 86 -3.24 20.25 -3.36
N TYR A 87 -2.88 20.29 -2.06
CA TYR A 87 -3.75 20.85 -1.03
C TYR A 87 -3.99 22.35 -1.23
N GLN A 88 -2.96 23.11 -1.61
CA GLN A 88 -3.09 24.54 -1.92
C GLN A 88 -4.01 24.78 -3.11
N LYS A 89 -3.86 23.98 -4.17
CA LYS A 89 -4.73 24.07 -5.35
C LYS A 89 -6.19 23.79 -5.00
N ALA A 90 -6.44 22.77 -4.19
CA ALA A 90 -7.79 22.43 -3.73
C ALA A 90 -8.40 23.54 -2.85
N ALA A 91 -7.60 24.12 -1.94
CA ALA A 91 -8.03 25.23 -1.08
C ALA A 91 -8.32 26.52 -1.87
N TYR A 92 -7.57 26.77 -2.95
CA TYR A 92 -7.77 27.95 -3.81
C TYR A 92 -9.09 27.90 -4.58
N SER A 93 -9.59 26.71 -4.90
CA SER A 93 -10.90 26.52 -5.55
C SER A 93 -12.10 26.80 -4.62
N GLY A 94 -11.88 27.29 -3.40
CA GLY A 94 -12.95 27.81 -2.52
C GLY A 94 -13.71 26.76 -1.70
N ASP A 95 -13.29 25.49 -1.74
CA ASP A 95 -13.89 24.44 -0.91
C ASP A 95 -13.39 24.57 0.53
N GLU A 96 -14.30 24.90 1.45
CA GLU A 96 -14.03 25.06 2.89
C GLU A 96 -13.34 23.82 3.49
N LYS A 97 -13.70 22.61 3.03
CA LYS A 97 -13.08 21.36 3.49
C LYS A 97 -11.63 21.26 3.03
N ALA A 98 -11.33 21.70 1.80
CA ALA A 98 -9.96 21.72 1.29
C ALA A 98 -9.08 22.74 2.05
N GLN A 99 -9.65 23.88 2.43
CA GLN A 99 -8.97 24.89 3.25
C GLN A 99 -8.65 24.38 4.66
N GLU A 100 -9.63 23.74 5.33
CA GLU A 100 -9.42 23.13 6.65
C GLU A 100 -8.31 22.07 6.60
N HIS A 101 -8.33 21.22 5.57
CA HIS A 101 -7.32 20.18 5.39
C HIS A 101 -5.93 20.72 5.05
N LEU A 102 -5.83 21.82 4.28
CA LEU A 102 -4.56 22.49 4.05
C LEU A 102 -3.99 23.05 5.37
N LYS A 103 -4.83 23.69 6.19
CA LYS A 103 -4.44 24.21 7.50
C LYS A 103 -3.89 23.10 8.40
N LEU A 104 -4.61 21.98 8.51
CA LEU A 104 -4.16 20.80 9.26
C LEU A 104 -2.85 20.22 8.72
N PHE A 105 -2.69 20.14 7.39
CA PHE A 105 -1.47 19.65 6.77
C PHE A 105 -0.26 20.54 7.09
N LEU A 106 -0.41 21.87 6.98
CA LEU A 106 0.64 22.83 7.29
C LEU A 106 0.98 22.85 8.79
N GLU A 107 -0.02 22.73 9.67
CA GLU A 107 0.19 22.60 11.11
C GLU A 107 0.97 21.34 11.45
N LYS A 108 0.63 20.19 10.84
CA LYS A 108 1.39 18.94 11.02
C LYS A 108 2.82 19.08 10.52
N ARG A 109 3.04 19.68 9.35
CA ARG A 109 4.38 19.96 8.81
C ARG A 109 5.17 20.96 9.67
N ARG A 110 4.49 21.91 10.33
CA ARG A 110 5.11 22.85 11.28
C ARG A 110 5.48 22.16 12.59
N ARG A 111 4.64 21.25 13.09
CA ARG A 111 4.94 20.40 14.26
C ARG A 111 6.10 19.46 13.99
N SER A 112 6.12 18.79 12.84
CA SER A 112 7.24 17.91 12.47
C SER A 112 8.55 18.69 12.33
N ARG A 113 8.54 19.88 11.71
CA ARG A 113 9.72 20.76 11.67
C ARG A 113 10.14 21.33 13.03
N LYS A 114 9.21 21.49 13.98
CA LYS A 114 9.53 21.87 15.37
C LYS A 114 10.10 20.71 16.18
N GLN A 115 9.78 19.47 15.81
CA GLN A 115 10.34 18.24 16.37
C GLN A 115 11.70 17.87 15.73
N GLU A 116 12.02 18.46 14.57
CA GLU A 116 13.32 18.38 13.89
C GLU A 116 14.18 19.63 14.19
N LYS A 117 14.26 20.06 15.46
CA LYS A 117 15.57 20.52 15.98
C LYS A 117 16.40 19.25 16.11
N CYS A 118 16.96 18.82 14.99
CA CYS A 118 17.85 17.67 14.91
C CYS A 118 19.08 17.88 15.77
#